data_AF-A0A932CF99-F1
#
_entry.id   AF-A0A932CF99-F1
#
_cell.length_a   1.000
_cell.length_b   1.000
_cell.length_c   1.000
_cell.angle_alpha   90.00
_cell.angle_beta   90.00
_cell.angle_gamma   90.00
#
_symmetry.space_group_name_H-M   'P 1'
#
loop_
_entity.id
_entity.type
_entity.pdbx_description
1 polymer ?
#
loop_
_entity_poly.entity_id
_entity_poly.type
_entity_poly.pdbx_seq_one_letter_code
_entity_poly.pdbx_strand_id
1 'polypeptide(L)'
;MAYIEFNCLPTIIGSLPHTDPDAACEFVARHLRDIPAWPQLPRRSFRENMYAQYAEGFPGAVIRDDKLFIDRAQDLDGALERLYAAYLANDIQTFPISPGHAAGLYEFLKLTYILPKAVKGQVTGPVSWGLTVTDNDGRSIIYDDTLSDAAARLLRLKAAWQ
;
A
#
# COMPACT_ATOMS: atom_id res chain seq x y z
N MET A 1 17.80 27.09 31.66
CA MET A 1 17.35 26.68 30.31
C MET A 1 17.22 25.17 30.33
N ALA A 2 16.03 24.62 30.06
CA ALA A 2 15.88 23.18 29.89
C ALA A 2 16.54 22.79 28.55
N TYR A 3 17.46 21.85 28.58
CA TYR A 3 18.07 21.30 27.37
C TYR A 3 17.01 20.47 26.63
N ILE A 4 16.79 20.76 25.34
CA ILE A 4 15.88 19.99 24.49
C ILE A 4 16.56 18.64 24.20
N GLU A 5 15.87 17.54 24.50
CA GLU A 5 16.31 16.19 24.19
C GLU A 5 15.47 15.63 23.03
N PHE A 6 16.09 15.45 21.87
CA PHE A 6 15.38 15.16 20.62
C PHE A 6 14.86 13.72 20.48
N ASN A 7 15.39 12.75 21.24
CA ASN A 7 14.94 11.36 21.23
C ASN A 7 14.78 10.77 19.81
N CYS A 8 15.84 10.84 18.98
CA CYS A 8 15.86 10.45 17.56
C CYS A 8 15.67 8.94 17.31
N LEU A 9 14.47 8.42 17.57
CA LEU A 9 14.13 7.00 17.41
C LEU A 9 14.15 6.59 15.93
N PRO A 10 14.77 5.44 15.57
CA PRO A 10 14.90 5.03 14.18
C PRO A 10 13.64 4.34 13.65
N THR A 11 13.45 4.45 12.34
CA THR A 11 12.52 3.64 11.54
C THR A 11 13.12 3.42 10.14
N ILE A 12 12.44 2.70 9.25
CA ILE A 12 12.92 2.40 7.89
C ILE A 12 12.06 3.03 6.80
N ILE A 13 12.65 3.24 5.63
CA ILE A 13 11.98 3.65 4.40
C ILE A 13 12.26 2.58 3.35
N GLY A 14 11.22 2.17 2.62
CA GLY A 14 11.32 1.22 1.53
C GLY A 14 10.99 -0.22 1.92
N SER A 15 11.08 -1.09 0.93
CA SER A 15 10.77 -2.51 1.05
C SER A 15 11.98 -3.32 1.51
N LEU A 16 11.73 -4.56 1.93
CA LEU A 16 12.78 -5.49 2.31
C LEU A 16 13.03 -6.54 1.21
N PRO A 17 14.28 -7.02 1.07
CA PRO A 17 14.64 -8.01 0.06
C PRO A 17 14.27 -9.46 0.45
N HIS A 18 13.51 -9.65 1.52
CA HIS A 18 13.11 -10.98 2.01
C HIS A 18 12.00 -11.57 1.14
N THR A 19 11.97 -12.90 1.06
CA THR A 19 10.88 -13.67 0.43
C THR A 19 9.99 -14.36 1.47
N ASP A 20 10.49 -14.53 2.69
CA ASP A 20 9.78 -15.08 3.84
C ASP A 20 9.27 -13.94 4.75
N PRO A 21 7.95 -13.78 4.92
CA PRO A 21 7.38 -12.76 5.78
C PRO A 21 7.75 -12.89 7.26
N ASP A 22 7.92 -14.09 7.79
CA ASP A 22 8.25 -14.32 9.20
C ASP A 22 9.67 -13.79 9.48
N ALA A 23 10.64 -14.21 8.65
CA ALA A 23 12.02 -13.73 8.72
C ALA A 23 12.13 -12.20 8.57
N ALA A 24 11.31 -11.60 7.70
CA ALA A 24 11.26 -10.15 7.52
C ALA A 24 10.73 -9.43 8.77
N CYS A 25 9.68 -9.95 9.39
CA CYS A 25 9.08 -9.39 10.61
C CYS A 25 10.04 -9.52 11.80
N GLU A 26 10.71 -10.67 11.96
CA GLU A 26 11.76 -10.84 12.97
C GLU A 26 12.91 -9.85 12.77
N PHE A 27 13.33 -9.63 11.53
CA PHE A 27 14.37 -8.65 11.20
C PHE A 27 13.96 -7.23 11.63
N VAL A 28 12.73 -6.81 11.33
CA VAL A 28 12.19 -5.51 11.77
C VAL A 28 12.14 -5.44 13.30
N ALA A 29 11.51 -6.41 13.97
CA ALA A 29 11.31 -6.40 15.41
C ALA A 29 12.64 -6.44 16.20
N ARG A 30 13.68 -7.06 15.63
CA ARG A 30 15.02 -7.09 16.22
C ARG A 30 15.68 -5.72 16.24
N HIS A 31 15.54 -4.94 15.17
CA HIS A 31 16.29 -3.70 14.97
C HIS A 31 15.48 -2.42 15.25
N LEU A 32 14.15 -2.46 15.15
CA LEU A 32 13.26 -1.30 15.25
C LEU A 32 12.16 -1.58 16.28
N ARG A 33 12.49 -1.49 17.56
CA ARG A 33 11.53 -1.80 18.64
C ARG A 33 10.56 -0.66 18.93
N ASP A 34 11.02 0.58 18.86
CA ASP A 34 10.19 1.74 19.20
C ASP A 34 9.24 2.15 18.07
N ILE A 35 9.74 2.20 16.83
CA ILE A 35 8.97 2.62 15.63
C ILE A 35 9.20 1.64 14.46
N PRO A 36 8.77 0.37 14.59
CA PRO A 36 8.82 -0.60 13.50
C PRO A 36 7.95 -0.15 12.31
N ALA A 37 8.31 -0.60 11.12
CA ALA A 37 7.47 -0.54 9.92
C ALA A 37 7.10 -1.96 9.50
N TRP A 38 5.84 -2.23 9.18
CA TRP A 38 5.48 -3.53 8.65
C TRP A 38 6.12 -3.72 7.25
N PRO A 39 6.69 -4.91 6.94
CA PRO A 39 7.53 -5.03 5.76
C PRO A 39 6.74 -5.22 4.46
N GLN A 40 7.14 -4.48 3.42
CA GLN A 40 6.78 -4.75 2.01
C GLN A 40 7.78 -5.72 1.38
N LEU A 41 7.31 -6.76 0.70
CA LEU A 41 8.15 -7.88 0.22
C LEU A 41 8.04 -8.10 -1.30
N PRO A 42 8.45 -7.14 -2.14
CA PRO A 42 8.31 -7.22 -3.60
C PRO A 42 9.09 -8.38 -4.24
N ARG A 43 10.09 -8.95 -3.55
CA ARG A 43 10.80 -10.16 -4.02
C ARG A 43 10.02 -11.45 -3.77
N ARG A 44 9.08 -11.46 -2.82
CA ARG A 44 8.17 -12.59 -2.59
C ARG A 44 7.13 -12.67 -3.70
N SER A 45 6.53 -11.54 -4.06
CA SER A 45 5.54 -11.45 -5.13
C SER A 45 5.46 -10.05 -5.71
N PHE A 46 5.26 -9.94 -7.03
CA PHE A 46 4.97 -8.66 -7.68
C PHE A 46 3.73 -7.98 -7.12
N ARG A 47 2.78 -8.72 -6.53
CA ARG A 47 1.62 -8.15 -5.83
C ARG A 47 1.99 -7.28 -4.63
N GLU A 48 3.19 -7.46 -4.06
CA GLU A 48 3.73 -6.65 -2.97
C GLU A 48 4.65 -5.52 -3.48
N ASN A 49 4.73 -5.32 -4.80
CA ASN A 49 5.34 -4.13 -5.38
C ASN A 49 4.59 -2.88 -4.90
N MET A 50 5.34 -1.81 -4.65
CA MET A 50 4.83 -0.55 -4.12
C MET A 50 3.66 0.06 -4.92
N TYR A 51 3.50 -0.26 -6.21
CA TYR A 51 2.35 0.17 -7.02
C TYR A 51 1.25 -0.89 -7.09
N ALA A 52 1.63 -2.16 -7.30
CA ALA A 52 0.70 -3.29 -7.40
C ALA A 52 -0.08 -3.55 -6.11
N GLN A 53 0.57 -3.41 -4.96
CA GLN A 53 -0.06 -3.67 -3.66
C GLN A 53 -1.29 -2.81 -3.42
N TYR A 54 -1.20 -1.51 -3.73
CA TYR A 54 -2.30 -0.59 -3.51
C TYR A 54 -3.29 -0.51 -4.67
N ALA A 55 -3.01 -1.21 -5.78
CA ALA A 55 -3.92 -1.36 -6.91
C ALA A 55 -5.06 -2.36 -6.63
N GLU A 56 -4.95 -3.17 -5.58
CA GLU A 56 -5.96 -4.18 -5.25
C GLU A 56 -7.33 -3.54 -5.01
N GLY A 57 -8.28 -3.88 -5.89
CA GLY A 57 -9.65 -3.35 -5.88
C GLY A 57 -9.84 -2.05 -6.66
N PHE A 58 -8.80 -1.50 -7.30
CA PHE A 58 -8.94 -0.34 -8.17
C PHE A 58 -9.73 -0.70 -9.44
N PRO A 59 -10.65 0.15 -9.93
CA PRO A 59 -11.42 -0.10 -11.15
C PRO A 59 -10.53 -0.43 -12.34
N GLY A 60 -10.75 -1.59 -12.95
CA GLY A 60 -9.99 -2.05 -14.12
C GLY A 60 -8.54 -2.45 -13.85
N ALA A 61 -8.05 -2.44 -12.60
CA ALA A 61 -6.67 -2.84 -12.34
C ALA A 61 -6.45 -4.33 -12.62
N VAL A 62 -5.47 -4.60 -13.48
CA VAL A 62 -5.06 -5.95 -13.87
C VAL A 62 -3.58 -6.12 -13.60
N ILE A 63 -3.23 -7.25 -12.97
CA ILE A 63 -1.84 -7.70 -12.85
C ILE A 63 -1.66 -8.91 -13.76
N ARG A 64 -0.79 -8.81 -14.76
CA ARG A 64 -0.44 -9.88 -15.69
C ARG A 64 1.05 -9.83 -15.99
N ASP A 65 1.72 -10.98 -15.95
CA ASP A 65 3.16 -11.10 -16.25
C ASP A 65 4.03 -10.07 -15.51
N ASP A 66 3.80 -9.91 -14.21
CA ASP A 66 4.46 -8.92 -13.34
C ASP A 66 4.38 -7.47 -13.86
N LYS A 67 3.26 -7.13 -14.51
CA LYS A 67 2.91 -5.77 -14.90
C LYS A 67 1.53 -5.41 -14.36
N LEU A 68 1.42 -4.19 -13.86
CA LEU A 68 0.16 -3.57 -13.47
C LEU A 68 -0.27 -2.59 -14.56
N PHE A 69 -1.52 -2.67 -14.99
CA PHE A 69 -2.15 -1.68 -15.88
C PHE A 69 -3.66 -1.59 -15.61
N ILE A 70 -4.30 -0.54 -16.12
CA ILE A 70 -5.75 -0.37 -16.07
C ILE A 70 -6.35 -0.81 -17.40
N ASP A 71 -7.14 -1.88 -17.35
CA ASP A 71 -7.84 -2.40 -18.50
C ASP A 71 -9.13 -1.59 -18.76
N ARG A 72 -9.05 -0.67 -19.71
CA ARG A 72 -10.15 0.21 -20.12
C ARG A 72 -11.17 -0.46 -21.05
N ALA A 73 -10.93 -1.70 -21.48
CA ALA A 73 -11.91 -2.44 -22.25
C ALA A 73 -13.06 -2.97 -21.36
N GLN A 74 -12.87 -2.97 -20.05
CA GLN A 74 -13.88 -3.32 -19.06
C GLN A 74 -14.80 -2.13 -18.79
N ASP A 75 -16.06 -2.43 -18.43
CA ASP A 75 -16.95 -1.41 -17.86
C ASP A 75 -16.46 -1.03 -16.45
N LEU A 76 -16.08 0.23 -16.28
CA LEU A 76 -15.53 0.74 -15.02
C LEU A 76 -16.59 1.44 -14.17
N ASP A 77 -17.77 1.75 -14.71
CA ASP A 77 -18.73 2.67 -14.09
C ASP A 77 -19.19 2.16 -12.72
N GLY A 78 -19.61 0.89 -12.64
CA GLY A 78 -20.05 0.29 -11.37
C GLY A 78 -18.92 0.16 -10.34
N ALA A 79 -17.68 -0.09 -10.79
CA ALA A 79 -16.53 -0.19 -9.90
C ALA A 79 -16.11 1.20 -9.37
N LEU A 80 -16.18 2.23 -10.22
CA LEU A 80 -15.96 3.63 -9.84
C LEU A 80 -17.03 4.09 -8.86
N GLU A 81 -18.31 3.83 -9.13
CA GLU A 81 -19.42 4.16 -8.24
C GLU A 81 -19.21 3.53 -6.85
N ARG A 82 -18.87 2.23 -6.79
CA ARG A 82 -18.56 1.54 -5.53
C ARG A 82 -17.40 2.19 -4.78
N LEU A 83 -16.35 2.61 -5.49
CA LEU A 83 -15.21 3.30 -4.88
C LEU A 83 -15.60 4.67 -4.31
N TYR A 84 -16.32 5.47 -5.09
CA TYR A 84 -16.77 6.79 -4.65
C TYR A 84 -17.74 6.71 -3.47
N ALA A 85 -18.68 5.77 -3.48
CA ALA A 85 -19.59 5.52 -2.38
C ALA A 85 -18.84 5.18 -1.09
N ALA A 86 -17.87 4.26 -1.15
CA ALA A 86 -17.05 3.89 0.00
C ALA A 86 -16.20 5.07 0.51
N TYR A 87 -15.63 5.86 -0.41
CA TYR A 87 -14.86 7.05 -0.04
C TYR A 87 -15.73 8.08 0.70
N LEU A 88 -16.91 8.41 0.17
CA LEU A 88 -17.83 9.37 0.77
C LEU A 88 -18.35 8.90 2.13
N ALA A 89 -18.60 7.60 2.28
CA ALA A 89 -19.00 6.98 3.54
C ALA A 89 -17.83 6.78 4.53
N ASN A 90 -16.59 7.05 4.11
CA ASN A 90 -15.38 6.70 4.85
C ASN A 90 -15.32 5.20 5.24
N ASP A 91 -15.85 4.33 4.38
CA ASP A 91 -15.86 2.89 4.58
C ASP A 91 -14.52 2.28 4.15
N ILE A 92 -13.58 2.26 5.10
CA ILE A 92 -12.24 1.69 4.92
C ILE A 92 -12.25 0.16 4.76
N GLN A 93 -13.34 -0.53 5.13
CA GLN A 93 -13.41 -1.99 5.10
C GLN A 93 -13.77 -2.53 3.72
N THR A 94 -14.28 -1.69 2.80
CA THR A 94 -14.63 -2.08 1.43
C THR A 94 -13.41 -2.33 0.54
N PHE A 95 -12.25 -1.75 0.88
CA PHE A 95 -11.00 -1.87 0.11
C PHE A 95 -9.79 -2.25 1.00
N PRO A 96 -9.83 -3.39 1.71
CA PRO A 96 -8.70 -3.84 2.53
C PRO A 96 -7.52 -4.25 1.64
N ILE A 97 -6.31 -4.36 2.20
CA ILE A 97 -5.19 -5.00 1.49
C ILE A 97 -5.13 -6.46 1.93
N SER A 98 -5.31 -7.41 1.02
CA SER A 98 -5.39 -8.83 1.36
C SER A 98 -4.03 -9.45 1.71
N PRO A 99 -4.00 -10.62 2.37
CA PRO A 99 -2.74 -11.34 2.66
C PRO A 99 -1.93 -11.68 1.40
N GLY A 100 -2.57 -11.75 0.24
CA GLY A 100 -1.89 -11.96 -1.04
C GLY A 100 -1.04 -10.77 -1.50
N HIS A 101 -1.45 -9.54 -1.12
CA HIS A 101 -0.81 -8.28 -1.48
C HIS A 101 0.01 -7.66 -0.34
N ALA A 102 -0.07 -8.18 0.89
CA ALA A 102 0.68 -7.66 2.04
C ALA A 102 1.01 -8.75 3.07
N ALA A 103 1.68 -9.82 2.66
CA ALA A 103 1.97 -10.93 3.58
C ALA A 103 2.76 -10.47 4.81
N GLY A 104 3.70 -9.54 4.61
CA GLY A 104 4.46 -8.92 5.71
C GLY A 104 3.60 -8.18 6.72
N LEU A 105 2.51 -7.50 6.32
CA LEU A 105 1.58 -6.85 7.25
C LEU A 105 0.88 -7.89 8.14
N TYR A 106 0.35 -8.96 7.52
CA TYR A 106 -0.40 -9.97 8.26
C TYR A 106 0.48 -10.76 9.22
N GLU A 107 1.74 -11.04 8.88
CA GLU A 107 2.68 -11.64 9.83
C GLU A 107 3.12 -10.65 10.92
N PHE A 108 3.32 -9.38 10.55
CA PHE A 108 3.67 -8.35 11.53
C PHE A 108 2.59 -8.20 12.61
N LEU A 109 1.31 -8.31 12.26
CA LEU A 109 0.19 -8.24 13.21
C LEU A 109 0.17 -9.40 14.23
N LYS A 110 0.90 -10.50 13.98
CA LYS A 110 1.00 -11.63 14.92
C LYS A 110 2.09 -11.42 15.98
N LEU A 111 2.93 -10.38 15.85
CA LEU A 111 3.99 -10.09 16.81
C LEU A 111 3.42 -9.59 18.14
N THR A 112 3.59 -10.39 19.20
CA THR A 112 3.09 -10.07 20.56
C THR A 112 4.19 -9.69 21.55
N TYR A 113 5.46 -9.79 21.14
CA TYR A 113 6.62 -9.63 22.02
C TYR A 113 7.31 -8.26 21.93
N ILE A 114 6.82 -7.36 21.08
CA ILE A 114 7.26 -5.96 21.00
C ILE A 114 6.14 -5.02 21.48
N LEU A 115 6.53 -3.90 22.10
CA LEU A 115 5.62 -2.85 22.56
C LEU A 115 6.02 -1.53 21.91
N PRO A 116 5.71 -1.33 20.62
CA PRO A 116 6.12 -0.13 19.89
C PRO A 116 5.38 1.11 20.37
N LYS A 117 6.03 2.27 20.29
CA LYS A 117 5.41 3.58 20.55
C LYS A 117 4.52 4.02 19.38
N ALA A 118 4.89 3.62 18.18
CA ALA A 118 4.13 3.80 16.95
C ALA A 118 4.51 2.71 15.95
N VAL A 119 3.61 2.40 15.01
CA VAL A 119 3.91 1.55 13.87
C VAL A 119 3.85 2.41 12.62
N LYS A 120 4.87 2.31 11.77
CA LYS A 120 4.89 3.00 10.50
C LYS A 120 4.17 2.15 9.44
N GLY A 121 3.04 2.65 8.97
CA GLY A 121 2.41 2.20 7.72
C GLY A 121 3.09 2.81 6.49
N GLN A 122 2.66 2.38 5.31
CA GLN A 122 3.18 2.92 4.04
C GLN A 122 2.10 2.90 2.96
N VAL A 123 2.18 3.87 2.05
CA VAL A 123 1.32 4.00 0.88
C VAL A 123 2.02 4.85 -0.16
N THR A 124 1.81 4.56 -1.44
CA THR A 124 2.27 5.43 -2.53
C THR A 124 1.38 6.67 -2.63
N GLY A 125 1.96 7.83 -2.95
CA GLY A 125 1.19 9.05 -3.22
C GLY A 125 0.48 9.01 -4.58
N PRO A 126 -0.69 9.66 -4.73
CA PRO A 126 -1.50 9.58 -5.95
C PRO A 126 -0.79 10.09 -7.21
N VAL A 127 0.07 11.11 -7.09
CA VAL A 127 0.84 11.61 -8.23
C VAL A 127 1.84 10.57 -8.74
N SER A 128 2.64 9.98 -7.83
CA SER A 128 3.61 8.94 -8.21
C SER A 128 2.92 7.70 -8.74
N TRP A 129 1.80 7.30 -8.14
CA TRP A 129 1.02 6.15 -8.58
C TRP A 129 0.43 6.40 -9.97
N GLY A 130 -0.24 7.53 -10.17
CA GLY A 130 -0.88 7.87 -11.44
C GLY A 130 0.08 8.12 -12.60
N LEU A 131 1.32 8.56 -12.32
CA LEU A 131 2.37 8.66 -13.35
C LEU A 131 2.91 7.28 -13.76
N THR A 132 2.96 6.33 -12.82
CA THR A 132 3.58 5.02 -13.03
C THR A 132 2.61 4.00 -13.62
N VAL A 133 1.35 3.99 -13.15
CA VAL A 133 0.33 3.07 -13.64
C VAL A 133 -0.22 3.60 -14.96
N THR A 134 -0.26 2.71 -15.96
CA THR A 134 -0.74 3.04 -17.30
C THR A 134 -2.01 2.28 -17.65
N ASP A 135 -2.72 2.74 -18.68
CA ASP A 135 -3.76 1.95 -19.33
C ASP A 135 -3.20 0.98 -20.39
N ASN A 136 -4.10 0.29 -21.11
CA ASN A 136 -3.79 -0.65 -22.18
C ASN A 136 -2.93 -0.04 -23.32
N ASP A 137 -3.00 1.28 -23.53
CA ASP A 137 -2.25 2.00 -24.57
C ASP A 137 -0.91 2.53 -24.05
N GLY A 138 -0.56 2.23 -22.79
CA GLY A 138 0.66 2.68 -22.15
C GLY A 138 0.61 4.15 -21.70
N ARG A 139 -0.58 4.78 -21.68
CA ARG A 139 -0.73 6.15 -21.20
C ARG A 139 -0.89 6.16 -19.68
N SER A 140 -0.10 6.98 -18.99
CA SER A 140 -0.23 7.16 -17.54
C SER A 140 -1.63 7.64 -17.17
N ILE A 141 -2.23 7.02 -16.16
CA ILE A 141 -3.61 7.32 -15.76
C ILE A 141 -3.78 8.72 -15.15
N ILE A 142 -2.69 9.38 -14.73
CA ILE A 142 -2.77 10.74 -14.20
C ILE A 142 -3.31 11.76 -15.22
N TYR A 143 -3.25 11.43 -16.51
CA TYR A 143 -3.79 12.24 -17.60
C TYR A 143 -5.27 11.96 -17.89
N ASP A 144 -5.92 11.13 -17.07
CA ASP A 144 -7.35 10.86 -17.08
C ASP A 144 -7.92 11.39 -15.76
N ASP A 145 -8.72 12.45 -15.81
CA ASP A 145 -9.20 13.15 -14.62
C ASP A 145 -9.98 12.23 -13.67
N THR A 146 -10.75 11.29 -14.24
CA THR A 146 -11.56 10.34 -13.47
C THR A 146 -10.69 9.29 -12.80
N LEU A 147 -9.78 8.65 -13.53
CA LEU A 147 -8.90 7.62 -12.95
C LEU A 147 -7.88 8.23 -11.98
N SER A 148 -7.39 9.44 -12.26
CA SER A 148 -6.50 10.19 -11.38
C SER A 148 -7.16 10.54 -10.04
N ASP A 149 -8.40 11.04 -10.07
CA ASP A 149 -9.16 11.30 -8.85
C ASP A 149 -9.46 10.00 -8.09
N ALA A 150 -9.97 8.97 -8.79
CA ALA A 150 -10.24 7.66 -8.21
C ALA A 150 -9.00 7.08 -7.51
N ALA A 151 -7.81 7.24 -8.09
CA ALA A 151 -6.55 6.77 -7.50
C ALA A 151 -6.30 7.42 -6.14
N ALA A 152 -6.49 8.75 -6.04
CA ALA A 152 -6.37 9.45 -4.78
C ALA A 152 -7.39 8.97 -3.73
N ARG A 153 -8.63 8.67 -4.15
CA ARG A 153 -9.68 8.15 -3.26
C ARG A 153 -9.33 6.77 -2.72
N LEU A 154 -8.92 5.84 -3.59
CA LEU A 154 -8.53 4.50 -3.16
C LEU A 154 -7.31 4.53 -2.24
N LEU A 155 -6.26 5.25 -2.62
CA LEU A 155 -5.03 5.32 -1.83
C LEU A 155 -5.28 5.91 -0.43
N ARG A 156 -6.18 6.89 -0.30
CA ARG A 156 -6.63 7.37 1.02
C ARG A 156 -7.29 6.27 1.84
N LEU A 157 -8.23 5.51 1.25
CA LEU A 157 -8.90 4.40 1.96
C LEU A 157 -7.90 3.34 2.41
N LYS A 158 -6.95 2.98 1.54
CA LYS A 158 -5.87 2.03 1.85
C LYS A 158 -4.93 2.53 2.94
N ALA A 159 -4.66 3.84 2.98
CA ALA A 159 -3.84 4.45 4.02
C ALA A 159 -4.55 4.48 5.37
N ALA A 160 -5.86 4.75 5.39
CA ALA A 160 -6.67 4.80 6.60
C ALA A 160 -7.04 3.40 7.15
N TRP A 161 -7.03 2.38 6.29
CA TRP A 161 -7.30 1.00 6.69
C TRP A 161 -6.13 0.34 7.44
N GLN A 162 -4.90 0.71 7.08
CA GLN A 162 -3.68 0.23 7.75
C GLN A 162 -3.56 0.79 9.18
#